data_AF-A0AA36MVU2-F1
#
_entry.id   AF-A0AA36MVU2-F1
#
_cell.length_a   1.000
_cell.length_b   1.000
_cell.length_c   1.000
_cell.angle_alpha   90.00
_cell.angle_beta   90.00
_cell.angle_gamma   90.00
#
_symmetry.space_group_name_H-M   'P 1'
#
loop_
_entity.id
_entity.type
_entity.pdbx_description
1 polymer ?
#
loop_
_entity_poly.entity_id
_entity_poly.type
_entity_poly.pdbx_seq_one_letter_code
_entity_poly.pdbx_strand_id
1 'polypeptide(L)'
;MRATSSVMNANLLLFKTVIAGDSWGLIAVPVIEHYPGTAIIFVGSLLTIVFGVLNLIVAVVVDTFAEARERDVLNLAEEMERNHENDKKFLQKVFDRIDEDGSGELTLEELVEGARKDPEFQSRLRVMDIDEVDLQQLFEMIDADGSGSIEAAEFIAPLSRWVHESKTAPRFIKRPGR
;
A
#
# COMPACT_ATOMS: atom_id res chain seq x y z
N MET A 1 -3.58 30.88 45.67
CA MET A 1 -4.84 30.20 45.27
C MET A 1 -5.44 30.85 44.01
N ARG A 2 -4.70 30.89 42.88
CA ARG A 2 -5.16 31.43 41.57
C ARG A 2 -5.19 30.37 40.45
N ALA A 3 -4.77 29.14 40.77
CA ALA A 3 -4.54 28.04 39.85
C ALA A 3 -5.84 27.46 39.26
N THR A 4 -6.94 27.48 40.00
CA THR A 4 -8.21 26.81 39.63
C THR A 4 -9.31 27.80 39.23
N SER A 5 -9.00 29.09 39.05
CA SER A 5 -10.01 30.12 38.82
C SER A 5 -10.61 30.10 37.41
N SER A 6 -10.01 29.38 36.46
CA SER A 6 -10.54 29.19 35.11
C SER A 6 -10.18 27.81 34.57
N VAL A 7 -11.01 27.30 33.65
CA VAL A 7 -10.78 26.01 32.97
C VAL A 7 -9.44 26.00 32.23
N MET A 8 -9.08 27.12 31.60
CA MET A 8 -7.78 27.28 30.93
C MET A 8 -6.61 27.18 31.92
N ASN A 9 -6.73 27.81 33.09
CA ASN A 9 -5.69 27.75 34.13
C ASN A 9 -5.60 26.35 34.76
N ALA A 10 -6.72 25.65 34.91
CA ALA A 10 -6.75 24.26 35.39
C ALA A 10 -6.09 23.29 34.39
N ASN A 11 -6.36 23.45 33.09
CA ASN A 11 -5.72 22.65 32.03
C ASN A 11 -4.21 22.95 31.92
N LEU A 12 -3.82 24.23 32.01
CA LEU A 12 -2.40 24.62 32.05
C LEU A 12 -1.70 24.08 33.30
N LEU A 13 -2.38 24.03 34.44
CA LEU A 13 -1.83 23.39 35.63
C LEU A 13 -1.63 21.91 35.43
N LEU A 14 -2.64 21.20 34.92
CA LEU A 14 -2.53 19.77 34.62
C LEU A 14 -1.36 19.50 33.67
N PHE A 15 -1.20 20.30 32.62
CA PHE A 15 -0.07 20.17 31.71
C PHE A 15 1.26 20.45 32.43
N LYS A 16 1.34 21.52 33.22
CA LYS A 16 2.58 21.91 33.91
C LYS A 16 2.99 20.92 35.00
N THR A 17 2.05 20.31 35.72
CA THR A 17 2.33 19.39 36.83
C THR A 17 2.49 17.95 36.37
N VAL A 18 1.70 17.50 35.38
CA VAL A 18 1.68 16.09 34.95
C VAL A 18 2.62 15.85 33.76
N ILE A 19 2.74 16.81 32.84
CA ILE A 19 3.51 16.65 31.60
C ILE A 19 4.87 17.36 31.69
N ALA A 20 4.93 18.57 32.26
CA ALA A 20 6.18 19.34 32.34
C ALA A 20 6.98 19.14 33.64
N GLY A 21 6.39 18.54 34.70
CA GLY A 21 7.08 18.21 35.96
C GLY A 21 7.48 19.40 36.86
N ASP A 22 7.27 20.63 36.42
CA ASP A 22 7.91 21.86 36.93
C ASP A 22 7.56 22.24 38.40
N SER A 23 6.45 21.71 38.93
CA SER A 23 5.96 22.08 40.27
C SER A 23 5.86 20.88 41.23
N TRP A 24 6.18 19.66 40.79
CA TRP A 24 6.10 18.46 41.63
C TRP A 24 7.06 18.56 42.81
N GLY A 25 8.32 18.95 42.55
CA GLY A 25 9.36 19.09 43.57
C GLY A 25 9.01 20.14 44.64
N LEU A 26 8.34 21.24 44.27
CA LEU A 26 7.98 22.31 45.19
C LEU A 26 6.95 21.90 46.25
N ILE A 27 6.14 20.87 45.96
CA ILE A 27 5.10 20.38 46.88
C ILE A 27 5.53 19.07 47.52
N ALA A 28 6.12 18.15 46.75
CA ALA A 28 6.54 16.85 47.24
C ALA A 28 7.74 16.94 48.19
N VAL A 29 8.76 17.76 47.88
CA VAL A 29 10.00 17.82 48.69
C VAL A 29 9.74 18.32 50.12
N PRO A 30 9.03 19.44 50.36
CA PRO A 30 8.79 19.89 51.75
C PRO A 30 7.95 18.90 52.57
N VAL A 31 7.03 18.18 51.93
CA VAL A 31 6.19 17.17 52.60
C VAL A 31 7.02 15.92 52.94
N ILE A 32 7.93 15.51 52.06
CA ILE A 32 8.85 14.39 52.30
C ILE A 32 9.86 14.75 53.38
N GLU A 33 10.40 15.97 53.38
CA GLU A 33 11.32 16.45 54.41
C GLU A 33 10.66 16.47 55.80
N HIS A 34 9.38 16.81 55.87
CA HIS A 34 8.64 16.82 57.13
C HIS A 34 8.15 15.41 57.56
N TYR A 35 7.78 14.55 56.60
CA TYR A 35 7.33 13.18 56.82
C TYR A 35 7.97 12.20 55.82
N PRO A 36 9.17 11.64 56.12
CA PRO A 36 9.95 10.84 55.19
C PRO A 36 9.23 9.59 54.64
N GLY A 37 8.31 9.00 55.41
CA GLY A 37 7.53 7.84 54.97
C GLY A 37 6.63 8.12 53.76
N THR A 38 6.26 9.39 53.51
CA THR A 38 5.44 9.78 52.36
C THR A 38 6.20 9.68 51.02
N ALA A 39 7.54 9.60 51.05
CA ALA A 39 8.37 9.47 49.86
C ALA A 39 7.99 8.25 49.01
N ILE A 40 7.63 7.14 49.65
CA ILE A 40 7.23 5.90 48.94
C ILE A 40 5.98 6.14 48.08
N ILE A 41 5.02 6.93 48.60
CA ILE A 41 3.77 7.24 47.88
C ILE A 41 4.07 8.19 46.71
N PHE A 42 4.84 9.25 46.94
CA PHE A 42 5.15 10.24 45.90
C PHE A 42 6.05 9.66 44.80
N VAL A 43 7.10 8.93 45.16
CA VAL A 43 8.01 8.29 44.20
C VAL A 43 7.33 7.12 43.50
N GLY A 44 6.60 6.27 44.23
CA GLY A 44 5.89 5.13 43.64
C GLY A 44 4.79 5.56 42.67
N SER A 45 4.01 6.59 43.02
CA SER A 45 3.00 7.15 42.10
C SER A 45 3.65 7.83 40.89
N LEU A 46 4.76 8.55 41.06
CA LEU A 46 5.50 9.16 39.96
C LEU A 46 6.03 8.10 38.98
N LEU A 47 6.67 7.05 39.49
CA LEU A 47 7.17 5.94 38.67
C LEU A 47 6.02 5.25 37.94
N THR A 48 4.91 4.98 38.63
CA THR A 48 3.73 4.33 38.02
C THR A 48 3.10 5.19 36.93
N ILE A 49 3.00 6.50 37.13
CA ILE A 49 2.46 7.42 36.13
C ILE A 49 3.40 7.53 34.93
N VAL A 50 4.71 7.72 35.16
CA VAL A 50 5.68 7.86 34.08
C VAL A 50 5.76 6.59 33.25
N PHE A 51 6.00 5.44 33.88
CA PHE A 51 6.11 4.17 33.15
C PHE A 51 4.75 3.69 32.62
N GLY A 52 3.66 3.89 33.37
CA GLY A 52 2.32 3.50 32.93
C GLY A 52 1.84 4.30 31.73
N VAL A 53 1.95 5.63 31.78
CA VAL A 53 1.55 6.50 30.67
C VAL A 53 2.49 6.31 29.48
N LEU A 54 3.81 6.20 29.70
CA LEU A 54 4.76 5.96 28.62
C LEU A 54 4.48 4.63 27.91
N ASN A 55 4.29 3.53 28.66
CA ASN A 55 4.01 2.22 28.09
C ASN A 55 2.65 2.20 27.38
N LEU A 56 1.64 2.92 27.89
CA LEU A 56 0.35 3.08 27.22
C LEU A 56 0.50 3.81 25.89
N ILE A 57 1.27 4.90 25.85
CA ILE A 57 1.53 5.63 24.60
C ILE A 57 2.26 4.73 23.60
N VAL A 58 3.30 4.00 24.03
CA VAL A 58 4.03 3.07 23.16
C VAL A 58 3.09 1.99 22.61
N ALA A 59 2.22 1.42 23.45
CA ALA A 59 1.24 0.43 23.02
C ALA A 59 0.30 0.98 21.93
N VAL A 60 -0.31 2.15 22.17
CA VAL A 60 -1.19 2.80 21.17
C VAL A 60 -0.44 3.10 19.88
N VAL A 61 0.78 3.63 19.97
CA VAL A 61 1.60 3.92 18.79
C VAL A 61 1.88 2.64 18.00
N VAL A 62 2.32 1.56 18.65
CA VAL A 62 2.57 0.27 18.00
C VAL A 62 1.31 -0.27 17.33
N ASP A 63 0.15 -0.24 18.00
CA ASP A 63 -1.12 -0.68 17.43
C ASP A 63 -1.48 0.13 16.19
N THR A 64 -1.35 1.47 16.24
CA THR A 64 -1.64 2.34 15.08
C THR A 64 -0.73 2.06 13.89
N PHE A 65 0.57 1.81 14.12
CA PHE A 65 1.50 1.48 13.05
C PHE A 65 1.29 0.07 12.48
N ALA A 66 0.95 -0.90 13.33
CA ALA A 66 0.61 -2.25 12.91
C ALA A 66 -0.65 -2.25 12.04
N GLU A 67 -1.72 -1.58 12.49
CA GLU A 67 -2.98 -1.45 11.76
C GLU A 67 -2.81 -0.69 10.44
N ALA A 68 -2.03 0.40 10.43
CA ALA A 68 -1.72 1.12 9.20
C ALA A 68 -1.02 0.21 8.17
N ARG A 69 -0.05 -0.60 8.61
CA ARG A 69 0.69 -1.51 7.73
C ARG A 69 -0.19 -2.63 7.18
N GLU A 70 -1.08 -3.17 8.00
CA GLU A 70 -2.02 -4.22 7.57
C GLU A 70 -3.00 -3.67 6.52
N ARG A 71 -3.55 -2.48 6.75
CA ARG A 71 -4.42 -1.79 5.78
C ARG A 71 -3.70 -1.50 4.47
N ASP A 72 -2.46 -1.02 4.52
CA ASP A 72 -1.68 -0.76 3.31
C ASP A 72 -1.46 -2.03 2.47
N VAL A 73 -1.22 -3.17 3.11
CA VAL A 73 -1.06 -4.47 2.42
C VAL A 73 -2.38 -4.92 1.79
N LEU A 74 -3.50 -4.83 2.51
CA LEU A 74 -4.82 -5.21 2.00
C LEU A 74 -5.26 -4.31 0.84
N ASN A 75 -5.16 -3.00 1.00
CA ASN A 75 -5.49 -2.04 -0.06
C ASN A 75 -4.65 -2.28 -1.32
N LEU A 76 -3.35 -2.56 -1.14
CA LEU A 76 -2.48 -2.87 -2.26
C LEU A 76 -2.90 -4.17 -2.98
N ALA A 77 -3.27 -5.22 -2.24
CA ALA A 77 -3.76 -6.47 -2.83
C ALA A 77 -5.06 -6.25 -3.63
N GLU A 78 -6.03 -5.53 -3.05
CA GLU A 78 -7.28 -5.18 -3.73
C GLU A 78 -7.05 -4.34 -4.99
N GLU A 79 -6.14 -3.37 -4.94
CA GLU A 79 -5.76 -2.59 -6.12
C GLU A 79 -5.13 -3.46 -7.21
N MET A 80 -4.28 -4.42 -6.84
CA MET A 80 -3.69 -5.36 -7.79
C MET A 80 -4.74 -6.23 -8.46
N GLU A 81 -5.67 -6.81 -7.69
CA GLU A 81 -6.77 -7.63 -8.23
C GLU A 81 -7.68 -6.82 -9.16
N ARG A 82 -8.06 -5.60 -8.76
CA ARG A 82 -8.89 -4.73 -9.58
C ARG A 82 -8.20 -4.35 -10.89
N ASN A 83 -6.90 -4.07 -10.85
CA ASN A 83 -6.12 -3.77 -12.04
C ASN A 83 -6.00 -4.99 -12.96
N HIS A 84 -5.82 -6.19 -12.40
CA HIS A 84 -5.77 -7.45 -13.14
C HIS A 84 -7.10 -7.73 -13.86
N GLU A 85 -8.22 -7.57 -13.18
CA GLU A 85 -9.56 -7.74 -13.77
C GLU A 85 -9.84 -6.69 -14.86
N ASN A 86 -9.38 -5.45 -14.68
CA ASN A 86 -9.50 -4.42 -15.71
C ASN A 86 -8.62 -4.72 -16.93
N ASP A 87 -7.39 -5.19 -16.73
CA ASP A 87 -6.48 -5.56 -17.82
C ASP A 87 -7.08 -6.73 -18.62
N LYS A 88 -7.66 -7.76 -17.98
CA LYS A 88 -8.37 -8.87 -18.66
C LYS A 88 -9.56 -8.38 -19.49
N LYS A 89 -10.42 -7.54 -18.91
CA LYS A 89 -11.59 -6.98 -19.63
C LYS A 89 -11.18 -6.13 -20.82
N PHE A 90 -10.06 -5.41 -20.70
CA PHE A 90 -9.51 -4.65 -21.81
C PHE A 90 -8.98 -5.58 -22.91
N LEU A 91 -8.22 -6.62 -22.56
CA LEU A 91 -7.70 -7.59 -23.52
C LEU A 91 -8.83 -8.34 -24.23
N GLN A 92 -9.91 -8.69 -23.54
CA GLN A 92 -11.11 -9.27 -24.18
C GLN A 92 -11.70 -8.31 -25.23
N LYS A 93 -11.87 -7.03 -24.91
CA LYS A 93 -12.38 -6.04 -25.87
C LYS A 93 -11.44 -5.82 -27.05
N VAL A 94 -10.15 -6.03 -26.87
CA VAL A 94 -9.17 -5.98 -27.96
C VAL A 94 -9.31 -7.22 -28.83
N PHE A 95 -9.41 -8.41 -28.23
CA PHE A 95 -9.66 -9.66 -28.93
C PHE A 95 -10.91 -9.56 -29.82
N ASP A 96 -12.04 -9.15 -29.25
CA ASP A 96 -13.32 -9.01 -29.96
C ASP A 96 -13.28 -7.95 -31.09
N ARG A 97 -12.30 -7.05 -31.10
CA ARG A 97 -12.12 -6.03 -32.16
C ARG A 97 -11.22 -6.49 -33.30
N ILE A 98 -10.28 -7.37 -32.99
CA ILE A 98 -9.29 -7.88 -33.94
C ILE A 98 -9.84 -9.11 -34.67
N ASP A 99 -10.66 -9.90 -33.97
CA ASP A 99 -11.44 -11.00 -34.54
C ASP A 99 -12.51 -10.44 -35.51
N GLU A 100 -12.09 -10.19 -36.76
CA GLU A 100 -12.96 -9.60 -37.79
C GLU A 100 -14.00 -10.60 -38.31
N ASP A 101 -13.68 -11.90 -38.29
CA ASP A 101 -14.56 -12.95 -38.78
C ASP A 101 -15.50 -13.52 -37.70
N GLY A 102 -15.26 -13.20 -36.43
CA GLY A 102 -16.04 -13.63 -35.29
C GLY A 102 -15.89 -15.13 -35.01
N SER A 103 -14.78 -15.72 -35.43
CA SER A 103 -14.49 -17.15 -35.24
C SER A 103 -14.28 -17.50 -33.76
N GLY A 104 -13.92 -16.52 -32.93
CA GLY A 104 -13.51 -16.73 -31.54
C GLY A 104 -12.05 -17.14 -31.39
N GLU A 105 -11.29 -17.10 -32.48
CA GLU A 105 -9.86 -17.41 -32.56
C GLU A 105 -9.14 -16.28 -33.33
N LEU A 106 -7.86 -16.06 -33.05
CA LEU A 106 -7.05 -15.08 -33.78
C LEU A 106 -5.97 -15.77 -34.59
N THR A 107 -5.95 -15.52 -35.90
CA THR A 107 -4.86 -15.92 -36.78
C THR A 107 -3.69 -14.94 -36.70
N LEU A 108 -2.50 -15.35 -37.17
CA LEU A 108 -1.33 -14.48 -37.20
C LEU A 108 -1.58 -13.22 -38.06
N GLU A 109 -2.28 -13.38 -39.18
CA GLU A 109 -2.66 -12.28 -40.07
C GLU A 109 -3.54 -11.26 -39.34
N GLU A 110 -4.57 -11.71 -38.64
CA GLU A 110 -5.47 -10.86 -37.85
C GLU A 110 -4.73 -10.16 -36.71
N LEU A 111 -3.82 -10.86 -36.02
CA LEU A 111 -3.02 -10.27 -34.95
C LEU A 111 -2.14 -9.13 -35.47
N VAL A 112 -1.46 -9.32 -36.60
CA VAL A 112 -0.60 -8.30 -37.23
C VAL A 112 -1.42 -7.14 -37.78
N GLU A 113 -2.55 -7.42 -38.42
CA GLU A 113 -3.44 -6.40 -38.95
C GLU A 113 -4.11 -5.59 -37.82
N GLY A 114 -4.53 -6.26 -36.75
CA GLY A 114 -5.06 -5.67 -35.53
C GLY A 114 -4.05 -4.76 -34.84
N ALA A 115 -2.78 -5.17 -34.75
CA ALA A 115 -1.71 -4.34 -34.19
C ALA A 115 -1.46 -3.05 -35.00
N ARG A 116 -1.76 -3.06 -36.30
CA ARG A 116 -1.65 -1.89 -37.19
C ARG A 116 -2.90 -1.02 -37.19
N LYS A 117 -4.09 -1.62 -37.14
CA LYS A 117 -5.38 -0.93 -37.21
C LYS A 117 -5.85 -0.37 -35.87
N ASP A 118 -5.60 -1.06 -34.76
CA ASP A 118 -6.07 -0.68 -33.43
C ASP A 118 -4.95 0.03 -32.63
N PRO A 119 -5.06 1.36 -32.41
CA PRO A 119 -4.05 2.12 -31.68
C PRO A 119 -3.94 1.73 -30.20
N GLU A 120 -5.02 1.23 -29.59
CA GLU A 120 -5.00 0.82 -28.18
C GLU A 120 -4.24 -0.51 -28.02
N PHE A 121 -4.44 -1.45 -28.94
CA PHE A 121 -3.66 -2.69 -28.96
C PHE A 121 -2.18 -2.42 -29.20
N GLN A 122 -1.86 -1.57 -30.19
CA GLN A 122 -0.47 -1.15 -30.45
C GLN A 122 0.17 -0.48 -29.23
N SER A 123 -0.57 0.42 -28.56
CA SER A 123 -0.08 1.08 -27.35
C SER A 123 0.21 0.07 -26.25
N ARG A 124 -0.56 -1.02 -26.15
CA ARG A 124 -0.32 -2.07 -25.17
C ARG A 124 0.89 -2.93 -25.48
N LEU A 125 1.07 -3.32 -26.73
CA LEU A 125 2.27 -4.04 -27.18
C LEU A 125 3.53 -3.23 -26.87
N ARG A 126 3.52 -1.92 -27.11
CA ARG A 126 4.63 -1.03 -26.73
C ARG A 126 4.91 -0.98 -25.24
N VAL A 127 3.88 -1.04 -24.38
CA VAL A 127 4.09 -1.10 -22.91
C VAL A 127 4.77 -2.41 -22.51
N MET A 128 4.59 -3.47 -23.29
CA MET A 128 5.25 -4.76 -23.10
C MET A 128 6.60 -4.86 -23.85
N ASP A 129 7.07 -3.79 -24.49
CA ASP A 129 8.29 -3.76 -25.31
C ASP A 129 8.23 -4.75 -26.49
N ILE A 130 7.04 -4.89 -27.10
CA ILE A 130 6.77 -5.76 -28.25
C ILE A 130 6.55 -4.89 -29.49
N ASP A 131 7.42 -5.05 -30.49
CA ASP A 131 7.28 -4.42 -31.80
C ASP A 131 6.57 -5.35 -32.81
N GLU A 132 6.19 -4.81 -33.98
CA GLU A 132 5.53 -5.61 -35.04
C GLU A 132 6.34 -6.84 -35.48
N VAL A 133 7.67 -6.76 -35.41
CA VAL A 133 8.57 -7.87 -35.73
C VAL A 133 8.56 -8.98 -34.68
N ASP A 134 8.20 -8.66 -33.44
CA ASP A 134 8.14 -9.60 -32.34
C ASP A 134 6.76 -10.27 -32.22
N LEU A 135 5.75 -9.77 -32.94
CA LEU A 135 4.40 -10.36 -32.97
C LEU A 135 4.40 -11.81 -33.42
N GLN A 136 5.28 -12.19 -34.34
CA GLN A 136 5.38 -13.57 -34.79
C GLN A 136 5.94 -14.48 -33.69
N GLN A 137 6.96 -14.03 -32.95
CA GLN A 137 7.47 -14.76 -31.80
C GLN A 137 6.44 -14.81 -30.66
N LEU A 138 5.69 -13.73 -30.46
CA LEU A 138 4.58 -13.68 -29.51
C LEU A 138 3.53 -14.73 -29.85
N PHE A 139 3.14 -14.81 -31.12
CA PHE A 139 2.16 -15.77 -31.61
C PHE A 139 2.63 -17.20 -31.34
N GLU A 140 3.85 -17.55 -31.77
CA GLU A 140 4.45 -18.88 -31.55
C GLU A 140 4.59 -19.26 -30.07
N MET A 141 4.73 -18.27 -29.19
CA MET A 141 4.86 -18.51 -27.75
C MET A 141 3.49 -18.65 -27.05
N ILE A 142 2.43 -18.06 -27.61
CA ILE A 142 1.06 -18.16 -27.10
C ILE A 142 0.37 -19.42 -27.63
N ASP A 143 0.53 -19.73 -28.92
CA ASP A 143 0.03 -20.92 -29.61
C ASP A 143 0.80 -22.17 -29.14
N ALA A 144 0.52 -22.61 -27.91
CA ALA A 144 1.22 -23.70 -27.26
C ALA A 144 0.83 -25.08 -27.83
N ASP A 145 -0.36 -25.18 -28.44
CA ASP A 145 -0.86 -26.40 -29.05
C ASP A 145 -0.49 -26.52 -30.54
N GLY A 146 -0.01 -25.43 -31.15
CA GLY A 146 0.41 -25.39 -32.55
C GLY A 146 -0.77 -25.48 -33.51
N SER A 147 -1.96 -25.06 -33.07
CA SER A 147 -3.18 -25.05 -33.87
C SER A 147 -3.08 -24.06 -35.04
N GLY A 148 -2.20 -23.06 -34.96
CA GLY A 148 -2.09 -21.99 -35.94
C GLY A 148 -3.13 -20.89 -35.75
N SER A 149 -3.85 -20.91 -34.62
CA SER A 149 -4.77 -19.88 -34.17
C SER A 149 -4.65 -19.70 -32.64
N ILE A 150 -5.13 -18.58 -32.12
CA ILE A 150 -5.07 -18.29 -30.68
C ILE A 150 -6.48 -18.09 -30.15
N GLU A 151 -6.92 -18.94 -29.22
CA GLU A 151 -8.20 -18.76 -28.54
C GLU A 151 -8.18 -17.57 -27.57
N ALA A 152 -9.34 -17.00 -27.24
CA ALA A 152 -9.43 -15.87 -26.30
C ALA A 152 -8.77 -16.16 -24.93
N ALA A 153 -8.87 -17.39 -24.43
CA ALA A 153 -8.25 -17.79 -23.18
C ALA A 153 -6.70 -17.79 -23.27
N GLU A 154 -6.18 -18.23 -24.41
CA GLU A 154 -4.74 -18.27 -24.72
C GLU A 154 -4.19 -16.89 -25.01
N PHE A 155 -4.99 -15.97 -25.56
CA PHE A 155 -4.59 -14.58 -25.71
C PHE A 155 -4.53 -13.82 -24.38
N ILE A 156 -5.57 -13.95 -23.56
CA ILE A 156 -5.73 -13.12 -22.35
C ILE A 156 -4.77 -13.54 -21.24
N ALA A 157 -4.57 -14.84 -21.00
CA ALA A 157 -3.82 -15.31 -19.84
C ALA A 157 -2.31 -14.92 -19.87
N PRO A 158 -1.57 -15.12 -20.98
CA PRO A 158 -0.17 -14.73 -21.10
C PRO A 158 0.00 -13.21 -21.11
N LEU A 159 -0.81 -12.49 -21.90
CA LEU A 159 -0.70 -11.03 -21.99
C LEU A 159 -1.07 -10.33 -20.68
N SER A 160 -2.08 -10.82 -19.96
CA SER A 160 -2.43 -10.34 -18.61
C SER A 160 -1.24 -10.47 -17.66
N ARG A 161 -0.55 -11.62 -17.69
CA ARG A 161 0.62 -11.88 -16.85
C ARG A 161 1.80 -10.97 -17.22
N TRP A 162 2.08 -10.80 -18.50
CA TRP A 162 3.16 -9.93 -18.97
C TRP A 162 2.93 -8.45 -18.72
N VAL A 163 1.68 -7.98 -18.83
CA VAL A 163 1.31 -6.63 -18.39
C VAL A 163 1.55 -6.47 -16.88
N HIS A 164 1.34 -7.51 -16.08
CA HIS A 164 1.62 -7.48 -14.65
C HIS A 164 3.13 -7.46 -14.35
N GLU A 165 3.92 -8.31 -15.03
CA GLU A 165 5.38 -8.38 -14.89
C GLU A 165 6.04 -7.05 -15.32
N SER A 166 5.62 -6.45 -16.43
CA SER A 166 6.14 -5.15 -16.90
C SER A 166 5.77 -3.97 -15.99
N LYS A 167 4.60 -4.00 -15.32
CA LYS A 167 4.23 -2.99 -14.30
C LYS A 167 4.99 -3.17 -12.98
N THR A 168 5.33 -4.40 -12.61
CA THR A 168 6.03 -4.70 -11.35
C THR A 168 7.55 -4.53 -11.46
N ALA A 169 8.14 -4.74 -12.64
CA ALA A 169 9.57 -4.55 -12.93
C ALA A 169 10.13 -3.15 -12.56
N PRO A 170 9.53 -2.01 -12.95
CA PRO A 170 10.04 -0.68 -12.60
C PRO A 170 9.86 -0.35 -11.11
N ARG A 171 9.02 -1.08 -10.37
CA ARG A 171 8.78 -0.84 -8.94
C ARG A 171 9.99 -1.24 -8.07
N PHE A 172 10.88 -2.10 -8.58
CA PHE A 172 12.13 -2.50 -7.90
C PHE A 172 13.31 -1.54 -8.14
N ILE A 173 13.27 -0.70 -9.18
CA ILE A 173 14.40 0.16 -9.54
C ILE A 173 14.38 1.50 -8.77
N LYS A 174 13.26 1.86 -8.13
CA LYS A 174 13.15 3.06 -7.29
C LYS A 174 13.51 2.82 -5.82
N ARG A 175 14.71 2.28 -5.57
CA ARG A 175 15.49 2.62 -4.38
C ARG A 175 16.89 3.04 -4.81
N PRO A 176 17.09 4.29 -5.29
CA PRO A 176 18.42 4.85 -5.24
C PRO A 176 18.76 5.03 -3.75
N GLY A 177 19.74 4.27 -3.29
CA GLY A 177 20.41 4.59 -2.05
C GLY A 177 20.97 6.01 -2.15
N ARG A 178 20.47 6.88 -1.26
CA ARG A 178 21.20 7.94 -0.56
C ARG A 178 20.30 8.54 0.49
#